data_AF-A0A5N0I748-F1
#
_entry.id   AF-A0A5N0I748-F1
#
_cell.length_a   1.000
_cell.length_b   1.000
_cell.length_c   1.000
_cell.angle_alpha   90.00
_cell.angle_beta   90.00
_cell.angle_gamma   90.00
#
_symmetry.space_group_name_H-M   'P 1'
#
loop_
_entity.id
_entity.type
_entity.pdbx_description
1 polymer ?
#
loop_
_entity_poly.entity_id
_entity_poly.type
_entity_poly.pdbx_seq_one_letter_code
_entity_poly.pdbx_strand_id
1 'polypeptide(L)'
;MVADLNTAVTGATQAWITSPVGGVVNEVINAPSVFLFGRDVIGNGIDGFSGVNTSLLGRLDPGLFGNQGDGGFIAGNGGAGVAGVDGGAGGVGGSAGLFGDGGAGGAGVDGGPGGAGGAGGVLLGDGGAGGVGGAGIDGEPGGPGGAGGHAGLFGNGGAGGAGGAGGAGADGDEGGAGGAGGNGGVGGDGGHGGWLIGAGGHGGEGGEGGAGYDNPSGPGGDGGHGGDGGTGGNAGVAGLGGPGGQGGPGGSGGTGEGVPGEPGTPGTPGVVPTGSTGGAGGAGGAGGAGGTPQYQIINTIPVGSGPSRVAVAPEGVSGAGDVYVTNADGETVSVIDPANDKVVATITVGGEPVGVAVAPDGVSGAGDVYVTDKFGNSLAVIDPANDKVVATITVGSGPVAVAVAPDGVSGAGDVYVANELGKSVSVIDPATREVVATITVGEDPFGVAVAPEGVTGAGDVYVADSGSGTVSVVNLTTDQVSTITVGSSPIGVAVAPGGVTGAGDVYVTNADGETVSVIDPATDKVVATIPVGSYPLGVAVAPDGVTNAGDVYVTDGLAKSVSVINPATDTVSYTITGFDGPDGVAVAPEGVTSAGEVYVTDFFNNTVSVLGLPPSPSG
;
A
#
# COMPACT_ATOMS: atom_id res chain seq x y z
N MET A 1 -17.21 5.46 2.74
CA MET A 1 -18.63 5.40 3.17
C MET A 1 -18.87 5.89 4.60
N VAL A 2 -18.29 5.29 5.65
CA VAL A 2 -18.54 5.76 7.04
C VAL A 2 -17.84 7.09 7.34
N ALA A 3 -16.62 7.32 6.83
CA ALA A 3 -15.97 8.63 6.90
C ALA A 3 -16.79 9.73 6.19
N ASP A 4 -17.36 9.42 5.03
CA ASP A 4 -18.23 10.34 4.27
C ASP A 4 -19.54 10.62 5.00
N LEU A 5 -20.14 9.59 5.62
CA LEU A 5 -21.34 9.74 6.43
C LEU A 5 -21.08 10.54 7.71
N ASN A 6 -19.98 10.26 8.41
CA ASN A 6 -19.59 11.01 9.60
C ASN A 6 -19.40 12.48 9.22
N THR A 7 -18.58 12.75 8.21
CA THR A 7 -18.29 14.11 7.72
C THR A 7 -19.55 14.85 7.29
N ALA A 8 -20.51 14.17 6.64
CA ALA A 8 -21.78 14.80 6.26
C ALA A 8 -22.66 15.15 7.47
N VAL A 9 -22.78 14.24 8.45
CA VAL A 9 -23.66 14.42 9.62
C VAL A 9 -23.06 15.39 10.64
N THR A 10 -21.77 15.24 10.97
CA THR A 10 -21.07 16.16 11.86
C THR A 10 -20.90 17.51 11.20
N GLY A 11 -20.57 17.57 9.90
CA GLY A 11 -20.50 18.81 9.13
C GLY A 11 -21.81 19.60 9.11
N ALA A 12 -22.94 18.93 8.89
CA ALA A 12 -24.26 19.57 8.95
C ALA A 12 -24.61 20.05 10.36
N THR A 13 -24.25 19.27 11.38
CA THR A 13 -24.43 19.62 12.79
C THR A 13 -23.63 20.87 13.16
N GLN A 14 -22.35 20.92 12.77
CA GLN A 14 -21.49 22.07 13.02
C GLN A 14 -21.99 23.31 12.28
N ALA A 15 -22.41 23.17 11.03
CA ALA A 15 -23.02 24.26 10.26
C ALA A 15 -24.28 24.83 10.94
N TRP A 16 -25.11 23.99 11.55
CA TRP A 16 -26.26 24.43 12.35
C TRP A 16 -25.80 25.19 13.60
N ILE A 17 -24.94 24.58 14.42
CA ILE A 17 -24.48 25.13 15.71
C ILE A 17 -23.85 26.51 15.53
N THR A 18 -23.04 26.71 14.48
CA THR A 18 -22.36 27.99 14.22
C THR A 18 -23.21 28.99 13.44
N SER A 19 -24.42 28.61 13.00
CA SER A 19 -25.27 29.52 12.21
C SER A 19 -25.95 30.59 13.10
N PRO A 20 -26.21 31.80 12.56
CA PRO A 20 -26.92 32.85 13.32
C PRO A 20 -28.30 32.42 13.80
N VAL A 21 -29.00 31.59 13.01
CA VAL A 21 -30.33 31.07 13.37
C VAL A 21 -30.19 29.97 14.42
N GLY A 22 -29.25 29.05 14.23
CA GLY A 22 -28.99 27.96 15.16
C GLY A 22 -28.59 28.47 16.54
N GLY A 23 -27.74 29.49 16.64
CA GLY A 23 -27.35 30.09 17.94
C GLY A 23 -28.56 30.59 18.75
N VAL A 24 -29.46 31.34 18.13
CA VAL A 24 -30.68 31.87 18.80
C VAL A 24 -31.64 30.74 19.18
N VAL A 25 -31.81 29.74 18.30
CA VAL A 25 -32.71 28.61 18.55
C VAL A 25 -32.16 27.69 19.65
N ASN A 26 -30.86 27.40 19.61
CA ASN A 26 -30.19 26.54 20.58
C ASN A 26 -30.23 27.14 21.98
N GLU A 27 -30.11 28.46 22.15
CA GLU A 27 -30.23 29.11 23.47
C GLU A 27 -31.58 28.79 24.15
N VAL A 28 -32.68 28.82 23.38
CA VAL A 28 -34.02 28.51 23.88
C VAL A 28 -34.20 27.01 24.15
N ILE A 29 -33.69 26.16 23.26
CA ILE A 29 -33.84 24.69 23.37
C ILE A 29 -32.95 24.11 24.47
N ASN A 30 -31.75 24.67 24.68
CA ASN A 30 -30.78 24.16 25.65
C ASN A 30 -31.11 24.60 27.08
N ALA A 31 -31.74 25.76 27.29
CA ALA A 31 -31.97 26.31 28.64
C ALA A 31 -32.63 25.32 29.64
N PRO A 32 -33.69 24.57 29.27
CA PRO A 32 -34.26 23.55 30.17
C PRO A 32 -33.28 22.41 30.47
N SER A 33 -32.53 21.97 29.47
CA SER A 33 -31.59 20.83 29.59
C SER A 33 -30.34 21.20 30.37
N VAL A 34 -29.81 22.41 30.20
CA VAL A 34 -28.70 22.93 31.02
C VAL A 34 -29.14 23.05 32.48
N PHE A 35 -30.36 23.52 32.75
CA PHE A 35 -30.85 23.60 34.13
C PHE A 35 -31.00 22.22 34.80
N LEU A 36 -31.60 21.25 34.08
CA LEU A 36 -31.88 19.92 34.61
C LEU A 36 -30.64 19.04 34.68
N PHE A 37 -29.85 19.03 33.62
CA PHE A 37 -28.78 18.07 33.37
C PHE A 37 -27.41 18.70 33.23
N GLY A 38 -27.28 20.04 33.20
CA GLY A 38 -25.98 20.73 33.16
C GLY A 38 -25.25 20.62 31.82
N ARG A 39 -26.00 20.30 30.76
CA ARG A 39 -25.48 20.01 29.43
C ARG A 39 -26.50 20.40 28.36
N ASP A 40 -25.99 20.82 27.21
CA ASP A 40 -26.79 21.23 26.07
C ASP A 40 -27.53 20.04 25.43
N VAL A 41 -28.62 20.31 24.72
CA VAL A 41 -29.23 19.31 23.82
C VAL A 41 -28.48 19.28 22.50
N ILE A 42 -28.19 20.46 21.95
CA ILE A 42 -27.44 20.67 20.71
C ILE A 42 -26.41 21.77 20.97
N GLY A 43 -25.13 21.46 20.86
CA GLY A 43 -24.06 22.42 21.14
C GLY A 43 -22.72 21.72 21.31
N ASN A 44 -21.62 22.43 21.08
CA ASN A 44 -20.30 21.89 21.38
C ASN A 44 -19.99 22.07 22.87
N GLY A 45 -19.17 21.18 23.41
CA GLY A 45 -18.66 21.30 24.77
C GLY A 45 -17.74 22.50 24.93
N ILE A 46 -17.62 23.00 26.16
CA ILE A 46 -16.75 24.12 26.50
C ILE A 46 -15.31 23.63 26.64
N ASP A 47 -14.42 24.17 25.82
CA ASP A 47 -12.98 23.90 25.92
C ASP A 47 -12.45 24.22 27.33
N GLY A 48 -11.66 23.29 27.88
CA GLY A 48 -11.01 23.42 29.18
C GLY A 48 -11.92 23.21 30.38
N PHE A 49 -13.17 22.80 30.18
CA PHE A 49 -14.09 22.62 31.28
C PHE A 49 -13.75 21.36 32.08
N SER A 50 -13.25 21.54 33.30
CA SER A 50 -12.93 20.48 34.26
C SER A 50 -13.85 20.48 35.49
N GLY A 51 -14.90 21.30 35.47
CA GLY A 51 -15.85 21.45 36.58
C GLY A 51 -16.74 20.22 36.77
N VAL A 52 -17.24 20.03 37.99
CA VAL A 52 -18.27 19.02 38.27
C VAL A 52 -19.66 19.53 37.82
N ASN A 53 -20.51 18.63 37.36
CA ASN A 53 -21.87 18.97 36.99
C ASN A 53 -22.72 19.30 38.23
N THR A 54 -23.08 20.57 38.40
CA THR A 54 -23.83 21.08 39.56
C THR A 54 -25.31 21.31 39.28
N SER A 55 -25.81 20.86 38.12
CA SER A 55 -27.22 20.96 37.74
C SER A 55 -28.14 20.17 38.65
N LEU A 56 -29.46 20.35 38.48
CA LEU A 56 -30.47 19.77 39.37
C LEU A 56 -30.34 18.25 39.52
N LEU A 57 -30.15 17.54 38.39
CA LEU A 57 -30.00 16.08 38.33
C LEU A 57 -28.54 15.63 38.21
N GLY A 58 -27.66 16.45 37.64
CA GLY A 58 -26.24 16.11 37.49
C GLY A 58 -25.50 15.93 38.82
N ARG A 59 -25.95 16.59 39.89
CA ARG A 59 -25.41 16.40 41.25
C ARG A 59 -25.80 15.09 41.93
N LEU A 60 -26.79 14.37 41.39
CA LEU A 60 -27.32 13.14 41.99
C LEU A 60 -26.47 11.91 41.63
N ASP A 61 -25.86 11.92 40.45
CA ASP A 61 -24.93 10.89 39.98
C ASP A 61 -23.82 11.53 39.12
N PRO A 62 -22.64 11.81 39.72
CA PRO A 62 -21.53 12.44 39.03
C PRO A 62 -21.05 11.58 37.85
N GLY A 63 -21.27 12.07 36.63
CA GLY A 63 -20.81 11.44 35.39
C GLY A 63 -21.92 10.82 34.54
N LEU A 64 -23.11 10.52 35.09
CA LEU A 64 -24.22 9.92 34.33
C LEU A 64 -24.68 10.79 33.16
N PHE A 65 -24.67 12.11 33.35
CA PHE A 65 -25.11 13.09 32.34
C PHE A 65 -23.95 13.84 31.66
N GLY A 66 -22.71 13.55 32.05
CA GLY A 66 -21.56 14.35 31.63
C GLY A 66 -21.48 15.71 32.33
N ASN A 67 -20.73 16.64 31.75
CA ASN A 67 -20.55 18.01 32.22
C ASN A 67 -20.56 19.03 31.05
N GLN A 68 -20.28 20.31 31.30
CA GLN A 68 -20.31 21.33 30.24
C GLN A 68 -19.15 21.23 29.23
N GLY A 69 -18.14 20.41 29.52
CA GLY A 69 -17.09 20.06 28.56
C GLY A 69 -17.56 19.05 27.52
N ASP A 70 -18.64 18.33 27.77
CA ASP A 70 -19.22 17.37 26.81
C ASP A 70 -20.10 18.08 25.78
N GLY A 71 -20.12 17.58 24.54
CA GLY A 71 -21.01 18.07 23.48
C GLY A 71 -22.48 17.79 23.79
N GLY A 72 -23.44 18.41 23.12
CA GLY A 72 -24.87 18.27 23.44
C GLY A 72 -25.39 16.83 23.37
N PHE A 73 -26.43 16.49 24.15
CA PHE A 73 -26.97 15.12 24.21
C PHE A 73 -27.33 14.52 22.84
N ILE A 74 -27.87 15.33 21.93
CA ILE A 74 -28.25 14.88 20.60
C ILE A 74 -27.12 15.12 19.62
N ALA A 75 -26.58 16.33 19.57
CA ALA A 75 -25.62 16.67 18.54
C ALA A 75 -24.62 17.74 19.02
N GLY A 76 -23.34 17.51 18.74
CA GLY A 76 -22.26 18.45 18.97
C GLY A 76 -21.01 17.76 19.50
N ASN A 77 -19.88 18.39 19.23
CA ASN A 77 -18.57 17.84 19.54
C ASN A 77 -18.22 18.10 21.00
N GLY A 78 -17.40 17.24 21.58
CA GLY A 78 -16.80 17.51 22.88
C GLY A 78 -15.85 18.71 22.85
N GLY A 79 -15.76 19.43 23.96
CA GLY A 79 -14.78 20.50 24.14
C GLY A 79 -13.37 19.95 24.29
N ALA A 80 -12.37 20.68 23.80
CA ALA A 80 -10.97 20.30 23.94
C ALA A 80 -10.50 20.43 25.39
N GLY A 81 -9.62 19.53 25.84
CA GLY A 81 -8.94 19.64 27.11
C GLY A 81 -7.95 20.82 27.13
N VAL A 82 -7.79 21.46 28.27
CA VAL A 82 -6.76 22.49 28.46
C VAL A 82 -5.40 21.88 28.70
N ALA A 83 -4.35 22.58 28.30
CA ALA A 83 -3.00 22.21 28.71
C ALA A 83 -2.89 22.19 30.25
N GLY A 84 -2.05 21.30 30.77
CA GLY A 84 -1.71 21.25 32.19
C GLY A 84 -1.08 22.55 32.68
N VAL A 85 -1.07 22.73 34.00
CA VAL A 85 -0.38 23.83 34.68
C VAL A 85 0.52 23.25 35.77
N ASP A 86 1.71 23.84 35.98
CA ASP A 86 2.67 23.51 37.05
C ASP A 86 3.01 22.00 37.17
N GLY A 87 3.53 21.38 36.10
CA GLY A 87 3.82 19.94 36.04
C GLY A 87 2.58 19.04 35.99
N GLY A 88 1.40 19.63 35.80
CA GLY A 88 0.11 18.94 35.79
C GLY A 88 -0.20 18.22 34.48
N ALA A 89 -1.05 17.20 34.59
CA ALA A 89 -1.61 16.49 33.45
C ALA A 89 -2.43 17.43 32.55
N GLY A 90 -2.41 17.15 31.24
CA GLY A 90 -3.36 17.74 30.31
C GLY A 90 -4.81 17.38 30.66
N GLY A 91 -5.72 18.32 30.45
CA GLY A 91 -7.15 18.11 30.67
C GLY A 91 -7.72 17.07 29.71
N VAL A 92 -8.69 16.28 30.19
CA VAL A 92 -9.40 15.31 29.34
C VAL A 92 -10.33 16.05 28.37
N GLY A 93 -10.35 15.62 27.11
CA GLY A 93 -11.32 16.11 26.13
C GLY A 93 -12.73 15.65 26.44
N GLY A 94 -13.72 16.50 26.22
CA GLY A 94 -15.12 16.17 26.44
C GLY A 94 -15.63 15.12 25.46
N SER A 95 -16.61 14.32 25.88
CA SER A 95 -17.26 13.34 25.02
C SER A 95 -18.41 13.97 24.23
N ALA A 96 -18.69 13.44 23.04
CA ALA A 96 -19.88 13.81 22.27
C ALA A 96 -21.17 13.19 22.85
N GLY A 97 -22.31 13.55 22.28
CA GLY A 97 -23.62 12.97 22.61
C GLY A 97 -23.98 11.79 21.72
N LEU A 98 -25.16 11.83 21.10
CA LEU A 98 -25.59 10.83 20.13
C LEU A 98 -24.81 10.95 18.80
N PHE A 99 -24.63 12.19 18.34
CA PHE A 99 -23.86 12.57 17.15
C PHE A 99 -22.78 13.60 17.50
N GLY A 100 -21.59 13.47 16.90
CA GLY A 100 -20.51 14.43 17.08
C GLY A 100 -19.20 13.75 17.46
N ASP A 101 -18.09 14.47 17.26
CA ASP A 101 -16.76 13.94 17.53
C ASP A 101 -16.32 14.28 18.96
N GLY A 102 -15.47 13.42 19.54
CA GLY A 102 -14.87 13.67 20.84
C GLY A 102 -13.91 14.85 20.81
N GLY A 103 -13.82 15.57 21.92
CA GLY A 103 -12.85 16.66 22.10
C GLY A 103 -11.42 16.13 22.23
N ALA A 104 -10.44 16.87 21.73
CA ALA A 104 -9.03 16.50 21.89
C ALA A 104 -8.61 16.62 23.37
N GLY A 105 -7.69 15.77 23.81
CA GLY A 105 -7.03 15.90 25.10
C GLY A 105 -6.04 17.07 25.12
N GLY A 106 -5.91 17.72 26.27
CA GLY A 106 -4.95 18.80 26.47
C GLY A 106 -3.51 18.30 26.58
N ALA A 107 -2.54 19.13 26.25
CA ALA A 107 -1.12 18.80 26.41
C ALA A 107 -0.71 18.74 27.89
N GLY A 108 0.18 17.81 28.25
CA GLY A 108 0.90 17.84 29.51
C GLY A 108 1.95 18.95 29.52
N VAL A 109 2.34 19.41 30.71
CA VAL A 109 3.47 20.34 30.90
C VAL A 109 4.52 19.68 31.79
N ASP A 110 5.80 19.97 31.55
CA ASP A 110 6.97 19.56 32.35
C ASP A 110 6.92 18.12 32.88
N GLY A 111 7.16 17.14 32.01
CA GLY A 111 7.10 15.70 32.33
C GLY A 111 5.68 15.18 32.65
N GLY A 112 4.67 16.05 32.68
CA GLY A 112 3.28 15.70 32.94
C GLY A 112 2.62 14.93 31.78
N PRO A 113 1.66 14.03 32.05
CA PRO A 113 1.01 13.25 31.01
C PRO A 113 0.06 14.10 30.16
N GLY A 114 -0.09 13.72 28.89
CA GLY A 114 -1.14 14.24 28.03
C GLY A 114 -2.53 13.82 28.50
N GLY A 115 -3.53 14.68 28.28
CA GLY A 115 -4.92 14.38 28.57
C GLY A 115 -5.51 13.37 27.60
N ALA A 116 -6.42 12.51 28.05
CA ALA A 116 -7.12 11.60 27.15
C ALA A 116 -8.06 12.37 26.21
N GLY A 117 -8.22 11.87 24.97
CA GLY A 117 -9.26 12.33 24.06
C GLY A 117 -10.65 11.88 24.52
N GLY A 118 -11.66 12.69 24.23
CA GLY A 118 -13.05 12.38 24.56
C GLY A 118 -13.67 11.35 23.62
N ALA A 119 -14.71 10.65 24.08
CA ALA A 119 -15.39 9.66 23.24
C ALA A 119 -16.20 10.35 22.13
N GLY A 120 -16.24 9.73 20.95
CA GLY A 120 -17.13 10.09 19.86
C GLY A 120 -18.59 9.75 20.16
N GLY A 121 -19.48 10.19 19.29
CA GLY A 121 -20.92 10.03 19.45
C GLY A 121 -21.33 8.56 19.57
N VAL A 122 -22.30 8.28 20.45
CA VAL A 122 -22.76 6.91 20.72
C VAL A 122 -23.29 6.23 19.45
N LEU A 123 -23.94 6.98 18.56
CA LEU A 123 -24.40 6.45 17.28
C LEU A 123 -23.37 6.71 16.18
N LEU A 124 -22.91 7.94 16.04
CA LEU A 124 -21.97 8.31 14.98
C LEU A 124 -21.07 9.46 15.44
N GLY A 125 -19.76 9.24 15.37
CA GLY A 125 -18.76 10.25 15.65
C GLY A 125 -17.40 9.64 15.95
N ASP A 126 -16.36 10.37 15.59
CA ASP A 126 -14.98 9.92 15.79
C ASP A 126 -14.52 10.25 17.22
N GLY A 127 -13.62 9.43 17.76
CA GLY A 127 -12.98 9.71 19.03
C GLY A 127 -12.01 10.89 18.94
N GLY A 128 -11.91 11.67 20.02
CA GLY A 128 -10.95 12.77 20.10
C GLY A 128 -9.51 12.29 20.19
N ALA A 129 -8.55 13.04 19.65
CA ALA A 129 -7.13 12.72 19.80
C ALA A 129 -6.66 12.87 21.26
N GLY A 130 -5.73 12.03 21.70
CA GLY A 130 -5.02 12.19 22.96
C GLY A 130 -4.05 13.38 22.92
N GLY A 131 -3.88 14.04 24.04
CA GLY A 131 -2.95 15.15 24.20
C GLY A 131 -1.51 14.68 24.24
N VAL A 132 -0.58 15.51 23.79
CA VAL A 132 0.86 15.22 23.88
C VAL A 132 1.36 15.25 25.33
N GLY A 133 2.32 14.40 25.66
CA GLY A 133 3.02 14.44 26.95
C GLY A 133 3.95 15.63 27.05
N GLY A 134 4.12 16.17 28.26
CA GLY A 134 5.03 17.29 28.53
C GLY A 134 6.50 16.86 28.45
N ALA A 135 7.36 17.73 27.92
CA ALA A 135 8.81 17.46 27.90
C ALA A 135 9.38 17.47 29.33
N GLY A 136 10.32 16.58 29.62
CA GLY A 136 11.06 16.55 30.87
C GLY A 136 12.04 17.73 30.99
N ILE A 137 12.48 18.02 32.21
CA ILE A 137 13.46 19.06 32.53
C ILE A 137 14.61 18.47 33.34
N ASP A 138 15.84 18.95 33.15
CA ASP A 138 16.99 18.64 34.01
C ASP A 138 17.24 17.13 34.27
N GLY A 139 17.14 16.31 33.21
CA GLY A 139 17.33 14.86 33.27
C GLY A 139 16.07 14.08 33.67
N GLU A 140 14.95 14.76 33.95
CA GLU A 140 13.68 14.10 34.24
C GLU A 140 13.04 13.50 32.97
N PRO A 141 12.27 12.41 33.09
CA PRO A 141 11.59 11.80 31.96
C PRO A 141 10.55 12.71 31.32
N GLY A 142 10.31 12.50 30.02
CA GLY A 142 9.15 13.03 29.34
C GLY A 142 7.86 12.37 29.81
N GLY A 143 6.77 13.13 29.81
CA GLY A 143 5.45 12.63 30.19
C GLY A 143 4.85 11.72 29.12
N PRO A 144 4.02 10.74 29.50
CA PRO A 144 3.38 9.88 28.50
C PRO A 144 2.31 10.65 27.73
N GLY A 145 2.08 10.25 26.49
CA GLY A 145 0.98 10.76 25.68
C GLY A 145 -0.38 10.29 26.20
N GLY A 146 -1.41 11.09 25.98
CA GLY A 146 -2.79 10.75 26.36
C GLY A 146 -3.39 9.70 25.43
N ALA A 147 -4.27 8.84 25.93
CA ALA A 147 -4.98 7.88 25.09
C ALA A 147 -5.97 8.59 24.14
N GLY A 148 -6.16 8.04 22.95
CA GLY A 148 -7.20 8.46 22.01
C GLY A 148 -8.60 8.05 22.48
N GLY A 149 -9.58 8.89 22.19
CA GLY A 149 -10.99 8.65 22.50
C GLY A 149 -11.58 7.53 21.67
N HIS A 150 -12.55 6.80 22.20
CA HIS A 150 -13.23 5.71 21.49
C HIS A 150 -14.42 6.22 20.69
N ALA A 151 -14.73 5.59 19.56
CA ALA A 151 -15.97 5.81 18.81
C ALA A 151 -17.11 4.90 19.33
N GLY A 152 -18.36 5.30 19.05
CA GLY A 152 -19.57 4.59 19.49
C GLY A 152 -19.96 3.41 18.59
N LEU A 153 -21.11 3.49 17.92
CA LEU A 153 -21.58 2.46 16.99
C LEU A 153 -20.88 2.57 15.62
N PHE A 154 -20.74 3.80 15.12
CA PHE A 154 -20.03 4.16 13.90
C PHE A 154 -19.03 5.28 14.18
N GLY A 155 -17.88 5.24 13.52
CA GLY A 155 -16.83 6.26 13.65
C GLY A 155 -15.47 5.65 13.92
N ASN A 156 -14.41 6.42 13.75
CA ASN A 156 -13.04 5.98 13.96
C ASN A 156 -12.57 6.33 15.38
N GLY A 157 -11.70 5.51 15.95
CA GLY A 157 -11.02 5.84 17.19
C GLY A 157 -10.07 7.02 17.02
N GLY A 158 -9.93 7.83 18.06
CA GLY A 158 -8.98 8.94 18.07
C GLY A 158 -7.53 8.44 18.18
N ALA A 159 -6.59 9.19 17.60
CA ALA A 159 -5.17 8.86 17.76
C ALA A 159 -4.70 9.08 19.21
N GLY A 160 -3.77 8.25 19.68
CA GLY A 160 -3.04 8.50 20.91
C GLY A 160 -2.08 9.69 20.77
N GLY A 161 -1.86 10.42 21.85
CA GLY A 161 -0.92 11.53 21.88
C GLY A 161 0.53 11.05 21.90
N ALA A 162 1.45 11.85 21.35
CA ALA A 162 2.87 11.54 21.44
C ALA A 162 3.39 11.66 22.89
N GLY A 163 4.37 10.85 23.25
CA GLY A 163 5.14 11.01 24.48
C GLY A 163 6.03 12.25 24.43
N GLY A 164 6.25 12.88 25.58
CA GLY A 164 7.14 14.03 25.72
C GLY A 164 8.61 13.63 25.59
N ALA A 165 9.46 14.54 25.12
CA ALA A 165 10.90 14.31 25.11
C ALA A 165 11.46 14.28 26.53
N GLY A 166 12.51 13.47 26.77
CA GLY A 166 13.25 13.47 28.02
C GLY A 166 14.08 14.74 28.21
N GLY A 167 14.21 15.19 29.47
CA GLY A 167 15.00 16.36 29.80
C GLY A 167 16.49 16.14 29.55
N ALA A 168 17.21 17.17 29.08
CA ALA A 168 18.66 17.11 28.97
C ALA A 168 19.29 16.98 30.37
N GLY A 169 20.37 16.22 30.49
CA GLY A 169 21.06 16.00 31.75
C GLY A 169 21.56 17.30 32.37
N ALA A 170 21.42 17.41 33.70
CA ALA A 170 21.83 18.59 34.46
C ALA A 170 23.35 18.58 34.78
N ASP A 171 23.87 19.75 35.15
CA ASP A 171 25.23 19.92 35.67
C ASP A 171 25.48 18.96 36.84
N GLY A 172 26.55 18.16 36.77
CA GLY A 172 27.01 17.32 37.88
C GLY A 172 27.77 18.11 38.95
N ASP A 173 28.00 17.51 40.12
CA ASP A 173 28.92 18.06 41.13
C ASP A 173 30.35 18.22 40.54
N GLU A 174 31.10 19.25 40.95
CA GLU A 174 32.47 19.50 40.47
C GLU A 174 33.36 18.24 40.61
N GLY A 175 33.80 17.69 39.45
CA GLY A 175 34.63 16.49 39.36
C GLY A 175 33.89 15.15 39.29
N GLY A 176 32.55 15.15 39.30
CA GLY A 176 31.69 13.99 39.03
C GLY A 176 31.43 13.75 37.54
N ALA A 177 30.71 12.68 37.19
CA ALA A 177 30.21 12.47 35.82
C ALA A 177 29.08 13.47 35.50
N GLY A 178 28.91 13.84 34.23
CA GLY A 178 27.79 14.66 33.78
C GLY A 178 26.44 14.00 34.08
N GLY A 179 25.39 14.80 34.31
CA GLY A 179 24.03 14.28 34.51
C GLY A 179 23.54 13.51 33.29
N ALA A 180 22.84 12.41 33.53
CA ALA A 180 22.22 11.62 32.46
C ALA A 180 20.98 12.34 31.89
N GLY A 181 20.74 12.15 30.60
CA GLY A 181 19.49 12.58 29.98
C GLY A 181 18.30 11.75 30.45
N GLY A 182 17.13 12.38 30.53
CA GLY A 182 15.89 11.72 30.91
C GLY A 182 15.35 10.83 29.79
N ASN A 183 14.59 9.81 30.14
CA ASN A 183 13.96 8.96 29.13
C ASN A 183 12.81 9.69 28.43
N GLY A 184 12.58 9.38 27.16
CA GLY A 184 11.38 9.82 26.45
C GLY A 184 10.11 9.20 27.05
N GLY A 185 9.00 9.94 26.98
CA GLY A 185 7.69 9.49 27.42
C GLY A 185 7.10 8.44 26.48
N VAL A 186 6.28 7.52 27.01
CA VAL A 186 5.58 6.52 26.20
C VAL A 186 4.46 7.19 25.41
N GLY A 187 4.26 6.80 24.15
CA GLY A 187 3.13 7.25 23.34
C GLY A 187 1.79 6.74 23.88
N GLY A 188 0.73 7.51 23.72
CA GLY A 188 -0.61 7.14 24.16
C GLY A 188 -1.25 6.07 23.29
N ASP A 189 -2.11 5.23 23.85
CA ASP A 189 -2.83 4.22 23.07
C ASP A 189 -3.87 4.85 22.13
N GLY A 190 -4.06 4.26 20.96
CA GLY A 190 -5.12 4.62 20.03
C GLY A 190 -6.50 4.22 20.55
N GLY A 191 -7.49 5.07 20.29
CA GLY A 191 -8.88 4.82 20.67
C GLY A 191 -9.51 3.71 19.83
N HIS A 192 -10.50 2.99 20.37
CA HIS A 192 -11.20 1.96 19.63
C HIS A 192 -12.14 2.55 18.58
N GLY A 193 -12.20 1.90 17.42
CA GLY A 193 -13.18 2.20 16.37
C GLY A 193 -14.60 1.82 16.79
N GLY A 194 -15.57 2.40 16.08
CA GLY A 194 -16.98 2.20 16.34
C GLY A 194 -17.37 0.74 16.18
N TRP A 195 -18.18 0.23 17.10
CA TRP A 195 -18.42 -1.21 17.27
C TRP A 195 -18.85 -1.93 15.98
N LEU A 196 -19.70 -1.33 15.15
CA LEU A 196 -20.16 -1.96 13.92
C LEU A 196 -19.22 -1.67 12.74
N ILE A 197 -18.91 -0.40 12.52
CA ILE A 197 -18.00 0.03 11.44
C ILE A 197 -17.17 1.22 11.96
N GLY A 198 -15.85 1.03 12.00
CA GLY A 198 -14.93 2.02 12.50
C GLY A 198 -13.51 1.49 12.61
N ALA A 199 -12.55 2.27 12.12
CA ALA A 199 -11.14 1.94 12.29
C ALA A 199 -10.67 2.30 13.70
N GLY A 200 -9.74 1.52 14.24
CA GLY A 200 -9.02 1.90 15.46
C GLY A 200 -8.12 3.11 15.22
N GLY A 201 -7.95 3.93 16.24
CA GLY A 201 -7.05 5.07 16.21
C GLY A 201 -5.57 4.64 16.24
N HIS A 202 -4.70 5.46 15.67
CA HIS A 202 -3.26 5.23 15.71
C HIS A 202 -2.73 5.34 17.15
N GLY A 203 -1.78 4.50 17.53
CA GLY A 203 -0.99 4.72 18.73
C GLY A 203 -0.09 5.95 18.57
N GLY A 204 0.13 6.67 19.66
CA GLY A 204 1.01 7.84 19.70
C GLY A 204 2.49 7.44 19.64
N GLU A 205 3.32 8.30 19.08
CA GLU A 205 4.77 8.07 19.04
C GLU A 205 5.39 8.19 20.44
N GLY A 206 6.44 7.41 20.70
CA GLY A 206 7.26 7.57 21.88
C GLY A 206 8.15 8.81 21.79
N GLY A 207 8.39 9.44 22.93
CA GLY A 207 9.22 10.64 23.02
C GLY A 207 10.70 10.35 22.83
N GLU A 208 11.45 11.35 22.37
CA GLU A 208 12.90 11.23 22.24
C GLU A 208 13.57 11.20 23.63
N GLY A 209 14.65 10.44 23.78
CA GLY A 209 15.49 10.47 24.97
C GLY A 209 16.29 11.78 25.06
N GLY A 210 16.44 12.31 26.28
CA GLY A 210 17.21 13.51 26.55
C GLY A 210 18.71 13.32 26.31
N ALA A 211 19.40 14.35 25.86
CA ALA A 211 20.85 14.31 25.74
C ALA A 211 21.52 14.24 27.12
N GLY A 212 22.59 13.45 27.24
CA GLY A 212 23.47 13.48 28.40
C GLY A 212 24.27 14.77 28.47
N TYR A 213 24.66 15.17 29.69
CA TYR A 213 25.36 16.43 29.91
C TYR A 213 26.80 16.41 29.38
N ASP A 214 27.18 17.47 28.67
CA ASP A 214 28.57 17.72 28.27
C ASP A 214 29.38 18.24 29.45
N ASN A 215 30.26 17.42 30.04
CA ASN A 215 31.07 17.78 31.20
C ASN A 215 32.51 18.16 30.83
N PRO A 216 32.89 19.46 30.85
CA PRO A 216 34.24 19.88 30.45
C PRO A 216 35.33 19.50 31.46
N SER A 217 34.96 18.95 32.62
CA SER A 217 35.89 18.68 33.73
C SER A 217 35.91 17.21 34.17
N GLY A 218 35.15 16.33 33.49
CA GLY A 218 35.03 14.92 33.80
C GLY A 218 34.32 14.12 32.68
N PRO A 219 33.94 12.86 32.92
CA PRO A 219 33.16 12.06 31.97
C PRO A 219 31.82 12.71 31.64
N GLY A 220 31.38 12.59 30.38
CA GLY A 220 30.06 13.05 29.94
C GLY A 220 28.94 12.17 30.50
N GLY A 221 27.73 12.71 30.57
CA GLY A 221 26.55 11.96 31.03
C GLY A 221 25.97 11.05 29.94
N ASP A 222 25.36 9.94 30.33
CA ASP A 222 24.70 9.05 29.36
C ASP A 222 23.44 9.70 28.77
N GLY A 223 23.11 9.36 27.52
CA GLY A 223 21.85 9.76 26.89
C GLY A 223 20.66 8.97 27.42
N GLY A 224 19.51 9.61 27.53
CA GLY A 224 18.27 8.95 27.94
C GLY A 224 17.73 8.00 26.87
N HIS A 225 17.02 6.95 27.28
CA HIS A 225 16.37 6.04 26.35
C HIS A 225 15.16 6.70 25.67
N GLY A 226 14.87 6.34 24.43
CA GLY A 226 13.63 6.74 23.77
C GLY A 226 12.42 6.07 24.41
N GLY A 227 11.26 6.74 24.37
CA GLY A 227 10.01 6.20 24.87
C GLY A 227 9.41 5.17 23.93
N ASP A 228 8.66 4.20 24.46
CA ASP A 228 7.93 3.24 23.64
C ASP A 228 6.76 3.91 22.89
N GLY A 229 6.40 3.40 21.72
CA GLY A 229 5.19 3.81 21.02
C GLY A 229 3.93 3.25 21.67
N GLY A 230 2.83 4.00 21.60
CA GLY A 230 1.53 3.57 22.10
C GLY A 230 0.92 2.48 21.23
N THR A 231 0.10 1.61 21.84
CA THR A 231 -0.60 0.57 21.07
C THR A 231 -1.66 1.19 20.17
N GLY A 232 -1.96 0.55 19.04
CA GLY A 232 -3.07 0.99 18.21
C GLY A 232 -4.43 0.74 18.88
N GLY A 233 -5.50 1.28 18.30
CA GLY A 233 -6.87 1.00 18.74
C GLY A 233 -7.44 -0.27 18.12
N ASN A 234 -8.30 -0.99 18.85
CA ASN A 234 -9.11 -2.07 18.27
C ASN A 234 -10.08 -1.52 17.20
N ALA A 235 -10.36 -2.33 16.19
CA ALA A 235 -11.40 -2.04 15.21
C ALA A 235 -12.81 -2.37 15.72
N GLY A 236 -13.81 -1.84 15.00
CA GLY A 236 -15.15 -2.41 14.97
C GLY A 236 -15.24 -3.71 14.17
N VAL A 237 -16.43 -4.31 14.13
CA VAL A 237 -16.74 -5.55 13.40
C VAL A 237 -16.35 -5.47 11.91
N ALA A 238 -16.50 -4.30 11.29
CA ALA A 238 -16.08 -4.00 9.92
C ALA A 238 -15.13 -2.80 9.87
N GLY A 239 -13.97 -2.91 10.53
CA GLY A 239 -12.91 -1.91 10.49
C GLY A 239 -11.52 -2.54 10.57
N LEU A 240 -10.48 -1.73 10.37
CA LEU A 240 -9.09 -2.13 10.60
C LEU A 240 -8.62 -1.64 11.97
N GLY A 241 -7.79 -2.44 12.64
CA GLY A 241 -7.12 -1.99 13.86
C GLY A 241 -6.23 -0.79 13.54
N GLY A 242 -6.11 0.14 14.47
CA GLY A 242 -5.15 1.23 14.33
C GLY A 242 -3.73 0.66 14.43
N PRO A 243 -2.76 1.20 13.68
CA PRO A 243 -1.37 0.81 13.86
C PRO A 243 -0.86 1.37 15.20
N GLY A 244 0.13 0.70 15.79
CA GLY A 244 0.85 1.24 16.94
C GLY A 244 1.73 2.42 16.55
N GLY A 245 2.07 3.25 17.53
CA GLY A 245 3.02 4.35 17.35
C GLY A 245 4.45 3.85 17.28
N GLN A 246 5.33 4.66 16.68
CA GLN A 246 6.75 4.36 16.66
C GLN A 246 7.38 4.59 18.03
N GLY A 247 8.44 3.85 18.35
CA GLY A 247 9.29 4.18 19.50
C GLY A 247 10.13 5.42 19.22
N GLY A 248 10.41 6.20 20.26
CA GLY A 248 11.25 7.39 20.16
C GLY A 248 12.73 7.02 20.01
N PRO A 249 13.54 7.88 19.36
CA PRO A 249 14.99 7.73 19.34
C PRO A 249 15.59 7.92 20.74
N GLY A 250 16.71 7.25 21.03
CA GLY A 250 17.49 7.51 22.23
C GLY A 250 18.28 8.82 22.13
N GLY A 251 18.56 9.44 23.28
CA GLY A 251 19.34 10.66 23.39
C GLY A 251 20.83 10.42 23.15
N SER A 252 21.53 11.45 22.67
CA SER A 252 22.98 11.40 22.53
C SER A 252 23.65 11.38 23.90
N GLY A 253 24.73 10.60 24.04
CA GLY A 253 25.63 10.73 25.19
C GLY A 253 26.39 12.06 25.18
N GLY A 254 26.68 12.57 26.36
CA GLY A 254 27.44 13.79 26.57
C GLY A 254 28.95 13.59 26.37
N THR A 255 29.63 14.67 26.04
CA THR A 255 31.08 14.75 25.80
C THR A 255 31.82 15.31 27.02
N GLY A 256 33.13 15.07 27.14
CA GLY A 256 33.88 15.61 28.28
C GLY A 256 35.36 15.21 28.35
N GLU A 257 36.07 15.77 29.32
CA GLU A 257 37.44 15.35 29.70
C GLU A 257 37.34 14.00 30.44
N GLY A 258 37.15 12.91 29.68
CA GLY A 258 36.91 11.57 30.23
C GLY A 258 36.37 10.59 29.17
N VAL A 259 35.73 9.51 29.61
CA VAL A 259 34.97 8.64 28.70
C VAL A 259 33.68 9.38 28.33
N PRO A 260 33.31 9.49 27.03
CA PRO A 260 32.02 10.02 26.62
C PRO A 260 30.88 9.18 27.20
N GLY A 261 29.73 9.81 27.45
CA GLY A 261 28.52 9.09 27.82
C GLY A 261 28.05 8.21 26.67
N GLU A 262 27.41 7.09 27.01
CA GLU A 262 26.82 6.21 26.01
C GLU A 262 25.51 6.81 25.48
N PRO A 263 25.20 6.66 24.17
CA PRO A 263 23.89 7.00 23.64
C PRO A 263 22.79 6.13 24.24
N GLY A 264 21.61 6.71 24.43
CA GLY A 264 20.41 5.98 24.81
C GLY A 264 19.94 5.04 23.70
N THR A 265 19.27 3.96 24.09
CA THR A 265 18.64 3.05 23.13
C THR A 265 17.30 3.60 22.64
N PRO A 266 16.90 3.33 21.38
CA PRO A 266 15.54 3.62 20.92
C PRO A 266 14.46 2.87 21.71
N GLY A 267 13.27 3.45 21.80
CA GLY A 267 12.08 2.81 22.33
C GLY A 267 11.50 1.76 21.39
N THR A 268 10.67 0.88 21.92
CA THR A 268 9.98 -0.17 21.15
C THR A 268 8.73 0.38 20.46
N PRO A 269 8.41 -0.07 19.23
CA PRO A 269 7.14 0.28 18.59
C PRO A 269 5.94 -0.31 19.34
N GLY A 270 4.83 0.42 19.32
CA GLY A 270 3.55 -0.04 19.85
C GLY A 270 2.95 -1.16 19.01
N VAL A 271 2.22 -2.07 19.67
CA VAL A 271 1.61 -3.22 19.00
C VAL A 271 0.27 -2.86 18.36
N VAL A 272 -0.07 -3.55 17.28
CA VAL A 272 -1.42 -3.53 16.68
C VAL A 272 -2.31 -4.50 17.46
N PRO A 273 -3.45 -4.08 18.02
CA PRO A 273 -4.31 -4.97 18.80
C PRO A 273 -4.91 -6.11 17.97
N THR A 274 -4.89 -7.31 18.53
CA THR A 274 -5.47 -8.51 17.92
C THR A 274 -6.98 -8.60 18.18
N GLY A 275 -7.77 -7.81 17.47
CA GLY A 275 -9.24 -7.82 17.54
C GLY A 275 -9.84 -7.89 16.13
N SER A 276 -10.42 -9.04 15.78
CA SER A 276 -10.85 -9.49 14.44
C SER A 276 -9.81 -9.25 13.34
N THR A 277 -9.07 -10.31 13.01
CA THR A 277 -7.91 -10.37 12.07
C THR A 277 -6.57 -9.90 12.68
N GLY A 278 -6.16 -10.53 13.78
CA GLY A 278 -4.78 -10.42 14.28
C GLY A 278 -3.89 -11.53 13.70
N GLY A 279 -2.92 -11.16 12.85
CA GLY A 279 -1.78 -12.00 12.46
C GLY A 279 -0.56 -11.69 13.32
N ALA A 280 0.17 -12.74 13.72
CA ALA A 280 1.29 -12.70 14.67
C ALA A 280 2.50 -11.90 14.18
N GLY A 281 3.18 -11.24 15.12
CA GLY A 281 4.51 -10.67 14.92
C GLY A 281 5.62 -11.71 14.84
N GLY A 282 6.77 -11.31 14.27
CA GLY A 282 7.99 -12.12 14.25
C GLY A 282 9.18 -11.49 13.51
N ALA A 283 9.82 -10.52 14.17
CA ALA A 283 11.22 -10.08 14.12
C ALA A 283 12.05 -10.13 12.80
N GLY A 284 12.55 -8.95 12.41
CA GLY A 284 13.86 -8.81 11.78
C GLY A 284 14.03 -7.61 10.85
N GLY A 285 14.48 -6.48 11.39
CA GLY A 285 15.11 -5.41 10.59
C GLY A 285 14.22 -4.21 10.28
N ALA A 286 14.82 -3.02 10.43
CA ALA A 286 14.36 -1.70 10.03
C ALA A 286 13.16 -1.65 9.06
N GLY A 287 12.01 -1.16 9.51
CA GLY A 287 10.79 -1.02 8.69
C GLY A 287 9.60 -0.82 9.61
N GLY A 288 8.58 -0.02 9.31
CA GLY A 288 7.91 0.17 8.03
C GLY A 288 6.40 0.02 8.31
N ALA A 289 5.57 0.80 7.63
CA ALA A 289 4.14 0.94 7.87
C ALA A 289 3.36 -0.39 7.99
N GLY A 290 2.40 -0.47 8.92
CA GLY A 290 1.34 -1.48 8.91
C GLY A 290 0.37 -1.20 7.75
N GLY A 291 0.77 -1.66 6.56
CA GLY A 291 0.05 -1.49 5.31
C GLY A 291 -1.10 -2.47 5.12
N THR A 292 -1.83 -2.28 4.02
CA THR A 292 -2.65 -3.30 3.36
C THR A 292 -1.89 -4.64 3.31
N PRO A 293 -2.57 -5.80 3.45
CA PRO A 293 -1.90 -7.10 3.31
C PRO A 293 -1.17 -7.13 1.96
N GLN A 294 0.16 -7.23 2.04
CA GLN A 294 1.04 -7.17 0.88
C GLN A 294 1.22 -8.57 0.31
N TYR A 295 1.29 -8.67 -1.01
CA TYR A 295 1.74 -9.89 -1.66
C TYR A 295 3.17 -10.19 -1.24
N GLN A 296 3.46 -11.47 -1.00
CA GLN A 296 4.80 -11.96 -0.66
C GLN A 296 5.09 -13.25 -1.43
N ILE A 297 6.36 -13.65 -1.50
CA ILE A 297 6.73 -14.96 -2.04
C ILE A 297 6.15 -16.04 -1.12
N ILE A 298 5.18 -16.79 -1.62
CA ILE A 298 4.52 -17.90 -0.90
C ILE A 298 5.08 -19.25 -1.32
N ASN A 299 5.67 -19.34 -2.52
CA ASN A 299 6.33 -20.54 -3.01
C ASN A 299 7.38 -20.21 -4.09
N THR A 300 8.28 -21.17 -4.34
CA THR A 300 9.28 -21.09 -5.40
C THR A 300 9.38 -22.44 -6.11
N ILE A 301 9.21 -22.44 -7.43
CA ILE A 301 9.08 -23.63 -8.26
C ILE A 301 10.33 -23.75 -9.15
N PRO A 302 11.14 -24.81 -9.05
CA PRO A 302 12.26 -25.04 -9.95
C PRO A 302 11.80 -25.29 -11.39
N VAL A 303 12.41 -24.62 -12.36
CA VAL A 303 12.12 -24.75 -13.80
C VAL A 303 13.42 -25.02 -14.59
N GLY A 304 13.37 -24.86 -15.92
CA GLY A 304 14.53 -25.00 -16.79
C GLY A 304 15.55 -23.86 -16.64
N SER A 305 16.66 -23.96 -17.37
CA SER A 305 17.75 -22.98 -17.30
C SER A 305 17.39 -21.65 -17.96
N GLY A 306 17.68 -20.54 -17.27
CA GLY A 306 17.46 -19.18 -17.78
C GLY A 306 15.99 -18.86 -18.04
N PRO A 307 15.09 -18.97 -17.06
CA PRO A 307 13.69 -18.63 -17.25
C PRO A 307 13.52 -17.13 -17.56
N SER A 308 12.76 -16.77 -18.60
CA SER A 308 12.65 -15.39 -19.08
C SER A 308 11.24 -14.80 -19.07
N ARG A 309 10.26 -15.41 -19.74
CA ARG A 309 8.87 -14.94 -19.75
C ARG A 309 7.93 -16.02 -19.25
N VAL A 310 6.80 -15.58 -18.72
CA VAL A 310 5.77 -16.43 -18.13
C VAL A 310 4.39 -15.99 -18.62
N ALA A 311 3.51 -16.94 -18.88
CA ALA A 311 2.10 -16.70 -19.20
C ALA A 311 1.22 -17.71 -18.47
N VAL A 312 0.03 -17.28 -18.05
CA VAL A 312 -0.98 -18.13 -17.40
C VAL A 312 -2.12 -18.36 -18.39
N ALA A 313 -2.52 -19.61 -18.60
CA ALA A 313 -3.65 -19.93 -19.45
C ALA A 313 -4.96 -19.45 -18.81
N PRO A 314 -5.82 -18.70 -19.54
CA PRO A 314 -7.06 -18.16 -19.00
C PRO A 314 -8.12 -19.24 -18.75
N GLU A 315 -9.21 -18.86 -18.09
CA GLU A 315 -10.40 -19.72 -18.02
C GLU A 315 -10.96 -20.00 -19.43
N GLY A 316 -11.66 -21.13 -19.60
CA GLY A 316 -12.41 -21.44 -20.81
C GLY A 316 -11.62 -22.19 -21.89
N VAL A 317 -10.29 -22.25 -21.77
CA VAL A 317 -9.42 -22.94 -22.74
C VAL A 317 -8.89 -24.29 -22.22
N SER A 318 -8.35 -25.10 -23.13
CA SER A 318 -7.61 -26.31 -22.73
C SER A 318 -6.34 -25.91 -21.98
N GLY A 319 -6.09 -26.55 -20.83
CA GLY A 319 -4.99 -26.18 -19.94
C GLY A 319 -5.25 -24.93 -19.10
N ALA A 320 -6.51 -24.51 -18.91
CA ALA A 320 -6.86 -23.36 -18.07
C ALA A 320 -6.18 -23.40 -16.69
N GLY A 321 -5.47 -22.33 -16.35
CA GLY A 321 -4.66 -22.20 -15.14
C GLY A 321 -3.20 -22.62 -15.30
N ASP A 322 -2.85 -23.45 -16.28
CA ASP A 322 -1.47 -23.89 -16.49
C ASP A 322 -0.55 -22.69 -16.74
N VAL A 323 0.64 -22.71 -16.14
CA VAL A 323 1.62 -21.64 -16.25
C VAL A 323 2.78 -22.09 -17.14
N TYR A 324 2.99 -21.35 -18.23
CA TYR A 324 4.00 -21.64 -19.25
C TYR A 324 5.19 -20.70 -19.09
N VAL A 325 6.39 -21.26 -18.98
CA VAL A 325 7.62 -20.52 -18.67
C VAL A 325 8.69 -20.84 -19.71
N THR A 326 9.14 -19.83 -20.45
CA THR A 326 10.26 -19.98 -21.40
C THR A 326 11.59 -20.04 -20.66
N ASN A 327 12.42 -21.01 -21.02
CA ASN A 327 13.74 -21.25 -20.44
C ASN A 327 14.76 -21.04 -21.57
N ALA A 328 15.25 -19.81 -21.69
CA ALA A 328 16.06 -19.32 -22.80
C ALA A 328 17.34 -20.14 -22.97
N ASP A 329 18.13 -20.27 -21.89
CA ASP A 329 19.37 -21.06 -21.89
C ASP A 329 19.11 -22.56 -22.03
N GLY A 330 17.94 -23.01 -21.56
CA GLY A 330 17.52 -24.41 -21.58
C GLY A 330 16.84 -24.84 -22.88
N GLU A 331 16.61 -23.92 -23.84
CA GLU A 331 15.90 -24.16 -25.11
C GLU A 331 14.51 -24.83 -24.96
N THR A 332 13.86 -24.62 -23.82
CA THR A 332 12.64 -25.35 -23.43
C THR A 332 11.57 -24.45 -22.84
N VAL A 333 10.34 -24.95 -22.78
CA VAL A 333 9.22 -24.38 -22.03
C VAL A 333 8.84 -25.32 -20.90
N SER A 334 8.74 -24.80 -19.68
CA SER A 334 8.23 -25.54 -18.53
C SER A 334 6.74 -25.26 -18.40
N VAL A 335 5.94 -26.31 -18.20
CA VAL A 335 4.49 -26.21 -17.92
C VAL A 335 4.29 -26.53 -16.45
N ILE A 336 3.70 -25.62 -15.69
CA ILE A 336 3.46 -25.73 -14.26
C ILE A 336 1.96 -25.88 -14.01
N ASP A 337 1.60 -26.90 -13.23
CA ASP A 337 0.26 -27.07 -12.67
C ASP A 337 0.14 -26.23 -11.37
N PRO A 338 -0.70 -25.19 -11.34
CA PRO A 338 -0.84 -24.32 -10.17
C PRO A 338 -1.56 -25.00 -9.00
N ALA A 339 -2.27 -26.13 -9.21
CA ALA A 339 -2.97 -26.80 -8.13
C ALA A 339 -2.00 -27.46 -7.13
N ASN A 340 -0.76 -27.69 -7.53
CA ASN A 340 0.26 -28.33 -6.72
C ASN A 340 1.65 -27.70 -6.83
N ASP A 341 1.78 -26.59 -7.57
CA ASP A 341 3.00 -25.84 -7.82
C ASP A 341 4.16 -26.69 -8.35
N LYS A 342 3.91 -27.46 -9.41
CA LYS A 342 4.91 -28.35 -10.01
C LYS A 342 4.97 -28.25 -11.51
N VAL A 343 6.19 -28.37 -12.04
CA VAL A 343 6.43 -28.62 -13.45
C VAL A 343 5.89 -30.00 -13.82
N VAL A 344 4.88 -30.05 -14.69
CA VAL A 344 4.23 -31.26 -15.19
C VAL A 344 4.72 -31.66 -16.58
N ALA A 345 5.25 -30.71 -17.36
CA ALA A 345 5.87 -30.97 -18.65
C ALA A 345 7.06 -30.03 -18.93
N THR A 346 7.98 -30.51 -19.77
CA THR A 346 9.07 -29.71 -20.32
C THR A 346 9.13 -29.95 -21.82
N ILE A 347 8.89 -28.90 -22.59
CA ILE A 347 8.69 -28.93 -24.04
C ILE A 347 9.91 -28.31 -24.72
N THR A 348 10.56 -29.04 -25.62
CA THR A 348 11.67 -28.47 -26.40
C THR A 348 11.12 -27.60 -27.53
N VAL A 349 11.58 -26.36 -27.60
CA VAL A 349 11.22 -25.39 -28.65
C VAL A 349 12.41 -25.08 -29.56
N GLY A 350 13.62 -24.94 -28.96
CA GLY A 350 14.86 -24.63 -29.67
C GLY A 350 15.17 -23.13 -29.73
N GLY A 351 16.45 -22.82 -29.99
CA GLY A 351 16.95 -21.52 -30.49
C GLY A 351 16.74 -20.29 -29.59
N GLU A 352 16.77 -20.47 -28.27
CA GLU A 352 16.51 -19.43 -27.25
C GLU A 352 15.05 -18.97 -27.25
N PRO A 353 14.15 -19.70 -26.56
CA PRO A 353 12.78 -19.26 -26.37
C PRO A 353 12.73 -18.05 -25.42
N VAL A 354 12.06 -16.97 -25.84
CA VAL A 354 11.98 -15.73 -25.06
C VAL A 354 10.54 -15.41 -24.66
N GLY A 355 9.71 -14.95 -25.60
CA GLY A 355 8.32 -14.59 -25.34
C GLY A 355 7.38 -15.79 -25.30
N VAL A 356 6.34 -15.70 -24.48
CA VAL A 356 5.23 -16.67 -24.44
C VAL A 356 3.90 -15.95 -24.26
N ALA A 357 2.88 -16.40 -24.99
CA ALA A 357 1.50 -15.96 -24.83
C ALA A 357 0.54 -17.15 -25.04
N VAL A 358 -0.59 -17.14 -24.33
CA VAL A 358 -1.66 -18.13 -24.49
C VAL A 358 -2.84 -17.45 -25.18
N ALA A 359 -3.39 -18.05 -26.23
CA ALA A 359 -4.59 -17.52 -26.87
C ALA A 359 -5.79 -17.58 -25.91
N PRO A 360 -6.54 -16.47 -25.76
CA PRO A 360 -7.69 -16.42 -24.86
C PRO A 360 -8.87 -17.28 -25.36
N ASP A 361 -9.87 -17.47 -24.50
CA ASP A 361 -11.12 -18.07 -24.95
C ASP A 361 -11.84 -17.17 -25.97
N GLY A 362 -12.73 -17.76 -26.77
CA GLY A 362 -13.55 -17.04 -27.76
C GLY A 362 -12.87 -16.75 -29.10
N VAL A 363 -11.53 -16.90 -29.22
CA VAL A 363 -10.80 -16.63 -30.47
C VAL A 363 -10.39 -17.89 -31.23
N SER A 364 -10.00 -17.72 -32.51
CA SER A 364 -9.41 -18.82 -33.29
C SER A 364 -8.08 -19.24 -32.68
N GLY A 365 -7.91 -20.55 -32.43
CA GLY A 365 -6.73 -21.07 -31.74
C GLY A 365 -6.77 -20.90 -30.22
N ALA A 366 -7.94 -20.66 -29.61
CA ALA A 366 -8.10 -20.57 -28.15
C ALA A 366 -7.36 -21.69 -27.40
N GLY A 367 -6.49 -21.30 -26.46
CA GLY A 367 -5.61 -22.19 -25.70
C GLY A 367 -4.26 -22.50 -26.35
N ASP A 368 -4.08 -22.30 -27.66
CA ASP A 368 -2.76 -22.49 -28.28
C ASP A 368 -1.73 -21.56 -27.60
N VAL A 369 -0.56 -22.12 -27.29
CA VAL A 369 0.54 -21.40 -26.65
C VAL A 369 1.59 -21.04 -27.70
N TYR A 370 1.86 -19.75 -27.84
CA TYR A 370 2.79 -19.20 -28.82
C TYR A 370 4.09 -18.83 -28.14
N VAL A 371 5.22 -19.30 -28.67
CA VAL A 371 6.55 -19.10 -28.08
C VAL A 371 7.52 -18.61 -29.13
N THR A 372 8.15 -17.45 -28.89
CA THR A 372 9.15 -16.92 -29.81
C THR A 372 10.48 -17.61 -29.62
N ASP A 373 11.13 -17.98 -30.72
CA ASP A 373 12.45 -18.59 -30.78
C ASP A 373 13.40 -17.58 -31.48
N LYS A 374 14.21 -16.90 -30.67
CA LYS A 374 14.97 -15.71 -31.07
C LYS A 374 16.00 -16.03 -32.15
N PHE A 375 16.79 -17.07 -31.98
CA PHE A 375 17.82 -17.45 -32.95
C PHE A 375 17.29 -18.31 -34.09
N GLY A 376 16.18 -19.02 -33.90
CA GLY A 376 15.50 -19.72 -34.98
C GLY A 376 14.70 -18.80 -35.91
N ASN A 377 14.49 -17.53 -35.53
CA ASN A 377 13.62 -16.58 -36.24
C ASN A 377 12.23 -17.18 -36.48
N SER A 378 11.69 -17.82 -35.43
CA SER A 378 10.47 -18.61 -35.54
C SER A 378 9.53 -18.40 -34.36
N LEU A 379 8.27 -18.76 -34.57
CA LEU A 379 7.24 -18.84 -33.55
C LEU A 379 6.77 -20.29 -33.46
N ALA A 380 6.98 -20.94 -32.32
CA ALA A 380 6.43 -22.25 -32.05
C ALA A 380 4.99 -22.13 -31.54
N VAL A 381 4.13 -23.03 -32.01
CA VAL A 381 2.75 -23.18 -31.53
C VAL A 381 2.68 -24.49 -30.77
N ILE A 382 2.30 -24.44 -29.50
CA ILE A 382 2.17 -25.58 -28.60
C ILE A 382 0.69 -25.83 -28.34
N ASP A 383 0.28 -27.09 -28.47
CA ASP A 383 -1.06 -27.55 -28.11
C ASP A 383 -1.09 -27.95 -26.62
N PRO A 384 -1.85 -27.23 -25.77
CA PRO A 384 -1.91 -27.48 -24.33
C PRO A 384 -2.59 -28.81 -23.99
N ALA A 385 -3.35 -29.43 -24.89
CA ALA A 385 -4.01 -30.70 -24.60
C ALA A 385 -3.03 -31.88 -24.50
N ASN A 386 -1.82 -31.73 -25.03
CA ASN A 386 -0.82 -32.79 -25.04
C ASN A 386 0.64 -32.31 -24.90
N ASP A 387 0.87 -31.02 -24.59
CA ASP A 387 2.17 -30.43 -24.34
C ASP A 387 3.18 -30.63 -25.48
N LYS A 388 2.76 -30.37 -26.72
CA LYS A 388 3.63 -30.54 -27.90
C LYS A 388 3.59 -29.36 -28.84
N VAL A 389 4.75 -29.08 -29.42
CA VAL A 389 4.86 -28.19 -30.59
C VAL A 389 4.12 -28.84 -31.77
N VAL A 390 3.08 -28.17 -32.24
CA VAL A 390 2.24 -28.58 -33.37
C VAL A 390 2.50 -27.78 -34.64
N ALA A 391 3.19 -26.64 -34.54
CA ALA A 391 3.70 -25.90 -35.69
C ALA A 391 4.91 -25.04 -35.30
N THR A 392 5.70 -24.70 -36.31
CA THR A 392 6.78 -23.71 -36.25
C THR A 392 6.61 -22.77 -37.43
N ILE A 393 6.40 -21.49 -37.17
CA ILE A 393 6.09 -20.47 -38.15
C ILE A 393 7.33 -19.57 -38.29
N THR A 394 7.84 -19.39 -39.51
CA THR A 394 8.95 -18.45 -39.73
C THR A 394 8.43 -17.01 -39.63
N VAL A 395 9.05 -16.20 -38.79
CA VAL A 395 8.71 -14.79 -38.56
C VAL A 395 9.89 -13.88 -38.94
N GLY A 396 9.87 -12.61 -38.52
CA GLY A 396 10.97 -11.69 -38.72
C GLY A 396 12.23 -12.05 -37.91
N SER A 397 13.27 -11.23 -38.04
CA SER A 397 14.57 -11.49 -37.41
C SER A 397 14.56 -11.16 -35.92
N GLY A 398 15.03 -12.10 -35.08
CA GLY A 398 15.16 -11.92 -33.63
C GLY A 398 13.82 -11.70 -32.90
N PRO A 399 12.85 -12.61 -32.99
CA PRO A 399 11.58 -12.46 -32.29
C PRO A 399 11.76 -12.59 -30.76
N VAL A 400 11.23 -11.62 -30.00
CA VAL A 400 11.46 -11.52 -28.55
C VAL A 400 10.19 -11.51 -27.71
N ALA A 401 9.11 -10.90 -28.19
CA ALA A 401 7.82 -10.93 -27.50
C ALA A 401 6.69 -11.29 -28.45
N VAL A 402 5.62 -11.80 -27.86
CA VAL A 402 4.42 -12.22 -28.56
C VAL A 402 3.19 -11.81 -27.75
N ALA A 403 2.15 -11.35 -28.43
CA ALA A 403 0.83 -11.08 -27.87
C ALA A 403 -0.26 -11.62 -28.80
N VAL A 404 -1.39 -12.03 -28.21
CA VAL A 404 -2.56 -12.50 -28.97
C VAL A 404 -3.67 -11.48 -28.78
N ALA A 405 -4.30 -11.05 -29.87
CA ALA A 405 -5.46 -10.15 -29.78
C ALA A 405 -6.63 -10.86 -29.08
N PRO A 406 -7.24 -10.24 -28.05
CA PRO A 406 -8.35 -10.84 -27.32
C PRO A 406 -9.62 -10.94 -28.15
N ASP A 407 -10.63 -11.64 -27.63
CA ASP A 407 -11.95 -11.62 -28.24
C ASP A 407 -12.55 -10.20 -28.21
N GLY A 408 -13.50 -9.93 -29.12
CA GLY A 408 -14.25 -8.68 -29.14
C GLY A 408 -13.52 -7.46 -29.74
N VAL A 409 -12.25 -7.59 -30.14
CA VAL A 409 -11.51 -6.51 -30.85
C VAL A 409 -11.30 -6.80 -32.34
N SER A 410 -10.97 -5.76 -33.10
CA SER A 410 -10.53 -5.92 -34.50
C SER A 410 -9.27 -6.79 -34.55
N GLY A 411 -9.30 -7.86 -35.36
CA GLY A 411 -8.19 -8.83 -35.42
C GLY A 411 -8.17 -9.85 -34.27
N ALA A 412 -9.30 -10.08 -33.58
CA ALA A 412 -9.41 -11.08 -32.52
C ALA A 412 -8.78 -12.43 -32.90
N GLY A 413 -7.82 -12.90 -32.08
CA GLY A 413 -7.03 -14.11 -32.31
C GLY A 413 -5.73 -13.91 -33.10
N ASP A 414 -5.56 -12.79 -33.81
CA ASP A 414 -4.30 -12.51 -34.51
C ASP A 414 -3.13 -12.45 -33.52
N VAL A 415 -1.99 -13.01 -33.92
CA VAL A 415 -0.79 -13.10 -33.10
C VAL A 415 0.25 -12.10 -33.59
N TYR A 416 0.74 -11.26 -32.68
CA TYR A 416 1.68 -10.18 -32.95
C TYR A 416 3.03 -10.53 -32.35
N VAL A 417 4.07 -10.58 -33.19
CA VAL A 417 5.44 -10.93 -32.76
C VAL A 417 6.38 -9.77 -33.01
N ALA A 418 6.99 -9.24 -31.95
CA ALA A 418 8.00 -8.19 -32.03
C ALA A 418 9.34 -8.79 -32.45
N ASN A 419 9.87 -8.34 -33.59
CA ASN A 419 11.12 -8.79 -34.18
C ASN A 419 12.22 -7.75 -33.93
N GLU A 420 12.96 -7.89 -32.83
CA GLU A 420 13.97 -6.95 -32.33
C GLU A 420 14.95 -6.55 -33.45
N LEU A 421 15.63 -7.53 -34.04
CA LEU A 421 16.63 -7.30 -35.08
C LEU A 421 15.99 -6.90 -36.43
N GLY A 422 14.70 -7.19 -36.59
CA GLY A 422 13.91 -6.92 -37.79
C GLY A 422 13.19 -5.57 -37.79
N LYS A 423 13.18 -4.81 -36.68
CA LYS A 423 12.50 -3.50 -36.55
C LYS A 423 11.03 -3.55 -37.01
N SER A 424 10.36 -4.64 -36.69
CA SER A 424 9.05 -4.95 -37.22
C SER A 424 8.23 -5.82 -36.30
N VAL A 425 6.92 -5.82 -36.50
CA VAL A 425 5.99 -6.78 -35.93
C VAL A 425 5.46 -7.70 -37.02
N SER A 426 5.58 -9.01 -36.84
CA SER A 426 4.89 -9.99 -37.69
C SER A 426 3.47 -10.20 -37.17
N VAL A 427 2.48 -10.19 -38.07
CA VAL A 427 1.08 -10.52 -37.75
C VAL A 427 0.78 -11.89 -38.32
N ILE A 428 0.34 -12.81 -37.48
CA ILE A 428 0.06 -14.21 -37.83
C ILE A 428 -1.42 -14.49 -37.65
N ASP A 429 -2.04 -15.10 -38.66
CA ASP A 429 -3.38 -15.65 -38.55
C ASP A 429 -3.28 -17.06 -37.91
N PRO A 430 -3.88 -17.28 -36.72
CA PRO A 430 -3.78 -18.55 -36.00
C PRO A 430 -4.48 -19.71 -36.74
N ALA A 431 -5.47 -19.43 -37.58
CA ALA A 431 -6.21 -20.47 -38.31
C ALA A 431 -5.38 -21.06 -39.46
N THR A 432 -4.63 -20.21 -40.16
CA THR A 432 -3.77 -20.62 -41.28
C THR A 432 -2.34 -20.89 -40.85
N ARG A 433 -1.91 -20.36 -39.70
CA ARG A 433 -0.52 -20.39 -39.20
C ARG A 433 0.47 -19.76 -40.17
N GLU A 434 0.03 -18.69 -40.84
CA GLU A 434 0.82 -17.93 -41.80
C GLU A 434 0.98 -16.48 -41.35
N VAL A 435 2.14 -15.88 -41.65
CA VAL A 435 2.36 -14.44 -41.49
C VAL A 435 1.55 -13.69 -42.55
N VAL A 436 0.53 -12.96 -42.13
CA VAL A 436 -0.38 -12.22 -43.01
C VAL A 436 0.04 -10.77 -43.22
N ALA A 437 0.82 -10.20 -42.29
CA ALA A 437 1.38 -8.86 -42.42
C ALA A 437 2.72 -8.71 -41.71
N THR A 438 3.46 -7.68 -42.09
CA THR A 438 4.68 -7.24 -41.38
C THR A 438 4.64 -5.72 -41.26
N ILE A 439 4.57 -5.25 -40.02
CA ILE A 439 4.40 -3.84 -39.68
C ILE A 439 5.77 -3.28 -39.29
N THR A 440 6.17 -2.18 -39.89
CA THR A 440 7.43 -1.51 -39.50
C THR A 440 7.18 -0.67 -38.24
N VAL A 441 8.07 -0.81 -37.25
CA VAL A 441 8.01 -0.08 -35.97
C VAL A 441 9.37 0.59 -35.71
N GLY A 442 9.64 1.00 -34.47
CA GLY A 442 10.92 1.60 -34.09
C GLY A 442 12.09 0.61 -34.06
N GLU A 443 13.22 1.10 -33.57
CA GLU A 443 14.46 0.33 -33.39
C GLU A 443 14.38 -0.59 -32.17
N ASP A 444 14.86 -1.83 -32.34
CA ASP A 444 14.92 -2.88 -31.32
C ASP A 444 13.61 -3.08 -30.55
N PRO A 445 12.48 -3.38 -31.23
CA PRO A 445 11.19 -3.63 -30.57
C PRO A 445 11.29 -4.84 -29.65
N PHE A 446 10.89 -4.66 -28.39
CA PHE A 446 11.04 -5.65 -27.34
C PHE A 446 9.69 -6.17 -26.85
N GLY A 447 8.94 -5.39 -26.07
CA GLY A 447 7.61 -5.77 -25.59
C GLY A 447 6.52 -5.48 -26.61
N VAL A 448 5.45 -6.28 -26.59
CA VAL A 448 4.23 -6.06 -27.38
C VAL A 448 3.00 -6.38 -26.54
N ALA A 449 1.97 -5.54 -26.62
CA ALA A 449 0.67 -5.76 -25.97
C ALA A 449 -0.47 -5.28 -26.88
N VAL A 450 -1.63 -5.93 -26.79
CA VAL A 450 -2.85 -5.55 -27.51
C VAL A 450 -3.87 -5.01 -26.51
N ALA A 451 -4.45 -3.84 -26.78
CA ALA A 451 -5.48 -3.28 -25.93
C ALA A 451 -6.77 -4.15 -25.95
N PRO A 452 -7.31 -4.52 -24.78
CA PRO A 452 -8.48 -5.40 -24.71
C PRO A 452 -9.78 -4.71 -25.11
N GLU A 453 -10.86 -5.50 -25.25
CA GLU A 453 -12.19 -4.94 -25.46
C GLU A 453 -12.60 -4.06 -24.25
N GLY A 454 -13.41 -3.03 -24.51
CA GLY A 454 -14.05 -2.24 -23.46
C GLY A 454 -13.19 -1.11 -22.90
N VAL A 455 -11.95 -0.95 -23.38
CA VAL A 455 -11.08 0.20 -23.06
C VAL A 455 -10.89 1.12 -24.25
N THR A 456 -10.42 2.35 -23.99
CA THR A 456 -10.04 3.28 -25.06
C THR A 456 -8.84 2.71 -25.82
N GLY A 457 -8.88 2.74 -27.16
CA GLY A 457 -7.85 2.13 -27.99
C GLY A 457 -8.00 0.61 -28.17
N ALA A 458 -9.14 0.01 -27.81
CA ALA A 458 -9.38 -1.43 -27.97
C ALA A 458 -8.96 -1.96 -29.36
N GLY A 459 -8.09 -2.98 -29.37
CA GLY A 459 -7.47 -3.56 -30.56
C GLY A 459 -6.18 -2.88 -31.03
N ASP A 460 -5.81 -1.71 -30.50
CA ASP A 460 -4.53 -1.09 -30.83
C ASP A 460 -3.37 -1.91 -30.23
N VAL A 461 -2.26 -1.99 -30.98
CA VAL A 461 -1.07 -2.73 -30.58
C VAL A 461 0.03 -1.78 -30.15
N TYR A 462 0.52 -1.93 -28.92
CA TYR A 462 1.58 -1.12 -28.33
C TYR A 462 2.88 -1.92 -28.34
N VAL A 463 3.94 -1.32 -28.88
CA VAL A 463 5.25 -1.96 -29.04
C VAL A 463 6.32 -1.09 -28.40
N ALA A 464 7.05 -1.63 -27.42
CA ALA A 464 8.15 -0.92 -26.77
C ALA A 464 9.41 -0.99 -27.64
N ASP A 465 9.84 0.13 -28.21
CA ASP A 465 10.99 0.23 -29.10
C ASP A 465 12.25 0.61 -28.30
N SER A 466 12.92 -0.41 -27.75
CA SER A 466 14.01 -0.22 -26.77
C SER A 466 15.15 0.66 -27.28
N GLY A 467 15.56 0.46 -28.54
CA GLY A 467 16.63 1.21 -29.19
C GLY A 467 16.24 2.66 -29.54
N SER A 468 14.94 2.97 -29.55
CA SER A 468 14.41 4.30 -29.90
C SER A 468 14.01 5.15 -28.69
N GLY A 469 13.75 4.56 -27.53
CA GLY A 469 13.15 5.27 -26.40
C GLY A 469 11.69 5.66 -26.66
N THR A 470 10.98 4.87 -27.47
CA THR A 470 9.60 5.15 -27.89
C THR A 470 8.70 3.92 -27.72
N VAL A 471 7.39 4.16 -27.77
CA VAL A 471 6.38 3.14 -27.98
C VAL A 471 5.73 3.40 -29.33
N SER A 472 5.76 2.41 -30.23
CA SER A 472 4.97 2.43 -31.46
C SER A 472 3.54 2.00 -31.15
N VAL A 473 2.56 2.78 -31.57
CA VAL A 473 1.13 2.47 -31.47
C VAL A 473 0.61 2.15 -32.87
N VAL A 474 0.17 0.91 -33.06
CA VAL A 474 -0.38 0.42 -34.32
C VAL A 474 -1.89 0.37 -34.21
N ASN A 475 -2.55 1.25 -34.95
CA ASN A 475 -4.01 1.26 -35.02
C ASN A 475 -4.48 0.30 -36.12
N LEU A 476 -5.00 -0.86 -35.74
CA LEU A 476 -5.42 -1.91 -36.66
C LEU A 476 -6.64 -1.55 -37.52
N THR A 477 -7.38 -0.50 -37.15
CA THR A 477 -8.54 -0.05 -37.94
C THR A 477 -8.11 0.86 -39.10
N THR A 478 -6.97 1.55 -38.96
CA THR A 478 -6.50 2.56 -39.93
C THR A 478 -5.17 2.21 -40.58
N ASP A 479 -4.53 1.13 -40.16
CA ASP A 479 -3.16 0.73 -40.53
C ASP A 479 -2.12 1.84 -40.28
N GLN A 480 -2.38 2.72 -39.31
CA GLN A 480 -1.47 3.80 -38.95
C GLN A 480 -0.55 3.39 -37.80
N VAL A 481 0.72 3.78 -37.91
CA VAL A 481 1.71 3.67 -36.83
C VAL A 481 2.07 5.06 -36.36
N SER A 482 1.84 5.34 -35.07
CA SER A 482 2.31 6.54 -34.39
C SER A 482 3.36 6.16 -33.34
N THR A 483 4.09 7.15 -32.82
CA THR A 483 5.13 6.92 -31.82
C THR A 483 4.97 7.85 -30.63
N ILE A 484 5.10 7.32 -29.42
CA ILE A 484 5.06 8.06 -28.17
C ILE A 484 6.46 7.98 -27.54
N THR A 485 7.07 9.12 -27.26
CA THR A 485 8.35 9.14 -26.53
C THR A 485 8.14 8.80 -25.07
N VAL A 486 8.92 7.85 -24.56
CA VAL A 486 8.91 7.40 -23.17
C VAL A 486 10.30 7.58 -22.54
N GLY A 487 10.69 6.75 -21.58
CA GLY A 487 12.02 6.75 -20.99
C GLY A 487 13.07 6.00 -21.81
N SER A 488 14.25 5.81 -21.20
CA SER A 488 15.39 5.14 -21.83
C SER A 488 15.23 3.62 -21.81
N SER A 489 15.47 2.97 -22.96
CA SER A 489 15.38 1.52 -23.15
C SER A 489 14.05 0.93 -22.67
N PRO A 490 12.90 1.29 -23.28
CA PRO A 490 11.63 0.66 -22.94
C PRO A 490 11.64 -0.84 -23.28
N ILE A 491 11.24 -1.69 -22.34
CA ILE A 491 11.31 -3.16 -22.48
C ILE A 491 9.92 -3.79 -22.43
N GLY A 492 9.26 -3.76 -21.28
CA GLY A 492 7.95 -4.34 -21.04
C GLY A 492 6.84 -3.35 -21.36
N VAL A 493 5.71 -3.87 -21.82
CA VAL A 493 4.48 -3.10 -22.05
C VAL A 493 3.28 -3.94 -21.62
N ALA A 494 2.34 -3.33 -20.88
CA ALA A 494 1.08 -3.93 -20.51
C ALA A 494 -0.04 -2.90 -20.61
N VAL A 495 -1.23 -3.33 -21.05
CA VAL A 495 -2.43 -2.48 -21.11
C VAL A 495 -3.36 -2.92 -19.98
N ALA A 496 -3.80 -1.97 -19.15
CA ALA A 496 -4.74 -2.25 -18.08
C ALA A 496 -6.10 -2.71 -18.66
N PRO A 497 -6.66 -3.84 -18.18
CA PRO A 497 -7.93 -4.35 -18.68
C PRO A 497 -9.11 -3.46 -18.29
N GLY A 498 -10.27 -3.71 -18.90
CA GLY A 498 -11.52 -3.11 -18.45
C GLY A 498 -11.86 -3.54 -17.02
N GLY A 499 -12.68 -2.75 -16.33
CA GLY A 499 -13.20 -3.09 -14.99
C GLY A 499 -12.29 -2.75 -13.81
N VAL A 500 -11.02 -2.43 -14.05
CA VAL A 500 -10.06 -2.05 -12.99
C VAL A 500 -9.79 -0.54 -12.92
N THR A 501 -9.16 -0.09 -11.84
CA THR A 501 -8.66 1.29 -11.76
C THR A 501 -7.52 1.47 -12.76
N GLY A 502 -7.54 2.56 -13.53
CA GLY A 502 -6.59 2.79 -14.62
C GLY A 502 -6.93 2.03 -15.91
N ALA A 503 -8.16 1.51 -16.07
CA ALA A 503 -8.57 0.74 -17.25
C ALA A 503 -8.22 1.45 -18.58
N GLY A 504 -7.43 0.76 -19.43
CA GLY A 504 -6.91 1.27 -20.70
C GLY A 504 -5.53 1.91 -20.61
N ASP A 505 -5.06 2.30 -19.43
CA ASP A 505 -3.73 2.88 -19.28
C ASP A 505 -2.65 1.88 -19.71
N VAL A 506 -1.62 2.38 -20.41
CA VAL A 506 -0.51 1.56 -20.91
C VAL A 506 0.71 1.81 -20.04
N TYR A 507 1.19 0.77 -19.37
CA TYR A 507 2.36 0.80 -18.50
C TYR A 507 3.58 0.27 -19.24
N VAL A 508 4.66 1.05 -19.25
CA VAL A 508 5.88 0.75 -20.01
C VAL A 508 7.10 0.86 -19.10
N THR A 509 7.86 -0.22 -18.95
CA THR A 509 9.10 -0.23 -18.15
C THR A 509 10.25 0.34 -18.96
N ASN A 510 11.00 1.28 -18.38
CA ASN A 510 12.17 1.90 -18.99
C ASN A 510 13.42 1.41 -18.25
N ALA A 511 14.07 0.37 -18.77
CA ALA A 511 15.10 -0.40 -18.06
C ALA A 511 16.29 0.48 -17.61
N ASP A 512 16.85 1.26 -18.54
CA ASP A 512 17.97 2.17 -18.23
C ASP A 512 17.50 3.46 -17.54
N GLY A 513 16.20 3.73 -17.58
CA GLY A 513 15.57 4.90 -16.97
C GLY A 513 15.09 4.67 -15.53
N GLU A 514 15.15 3.43 -15.00
CA GLU A 514 14.68 3.03 -13.66
C GLU A 514 13.26 3.54 -13.34
N THR A 515 12.39 3.56 -14.36
CA THR A 515 11.05 4.16 -14.29
C THR A 515 10.02 3.38 -15.08
N VAL A 516 8.75 3.57 -14.76
CA VAL A 516 7.60 3.15 -15.57
C VAL A 516 6.90 4.38 -16.13
N SER A 517 6.68 4.42 -17.44
CA SER A 517 5.83 5.43 -18.07
C SER A 517 4.38 4.93 -18.11
N VAL A 518 3.44 5.81 -17.76
CA VAL A 518 1.99 5.55 -17.89
C VAL A 518 1.48 6.39 -19.06
N ILE A 519 0.87 5.76 -20.06
CA ILE A 519 0.36 6.40 -21.27
C ILE A 519 -1.17 6.34 -21.25
N ASP A 520 -1.80 7.49 -21.47
CA ASP A 520 -3.24 7.60 -21.71
C ASP A 520 -3.53 7.34 -23.20
N PRO A 521 -4.22 6.23 -23.55
CA PRO A 521 -4.52 5.87 -24.94
C PRO A 521 -5.53 6.82 -25.62
N ALA A 522 -6.26 7.64 -24.87
CA ALA A 522 -7.17 8.63 -25.45
C ALA A 522 -6.42 9.81 -26.07
N THR A 523 -5.22 10.10 -25.56
CA THR A 523 -4.43 11.27 -25.95
C THR A 523 -3.07 10.94 -26.54
N ASP A 524 -2.66 9.67 -26.54
CA ASP A 524 -1.34 9.17 -26.94
C ASP A 524 -0.20 9.91 -26.24
N LYS A 525 -0.34 10.11 -24.92
CA LYS A 525 0.61 10.87 -24.11
C LYS A 525 0.97 10.16 -22.82
N VAL A 526 2.23 10.30 -22.43
CA VAL A 526 2.69 9.96 -21.09
C VAL A 526 2.06 10.91 -20.07
N VAL A 527 1.27 10.35 -19.16
CA VAL A 527 0.57 11.09 -18.08
C VAL A 527 1.27 10.97 -16.74
N ALA A 528 2.05 9.90 -16.53
CA ALA A 528 2.90 9.74 -15.35
C ALA A 528 4.24 9.06 -15.68
N THR A 529 5.23 9.29 -14.82
CA THR A 529 6.52 8.59 -14.85
C THR A 529 6.87 8.23 -13.42
N ILE A 530 6.83 6.93 -13.13
CA ILE A 530 6.87 6.36 -11.79
C ILE A 530 8.27 5.80 -11.54
N PRO A 531 9.04 6.31 -10.57
CA PRO A 531 10.31 5.70 -10.18
C PRO A 531 10.09 4.28 -9.62
N VAL A 532 10.89 3.32 -10.07
CA VAL A 532 10.87 1.92 -9.61
C VAL A 532 12.30 1.44 -9.28
N GLY A 533 12.51 0.15 -9.07
CA GLY A 533 13.83 -0.40 -8.83
C GLY A 533 14.72 -0.38 -10.07
N SER A 534 16.00 -0.69 -9.88
CA SER A 534 16.99 -0.71 -10.98
C SER A 534 16.71 -1.81 -11.99
N TYR A 535 16.79 -1.43 -13.27
CA TYR A 535 16.62 -2.30 -14.45
C TYR A 535 15.24 -2.99 -14.50
N PRO A 536 14.13 -2.23 -14.57
CA PRO A 536 12.80 -2.80 -14.70
C PRO A 536 12.61 -3.48 -16.07
N LEU A 537 12.07 -4.69 -16.08
CA LEU A 537 11.94 -5.55 -17.27
C LEU A 537 10.49 -5.86 -17.59
N GLY A 538 9.91 -6.87 -16.94
CA GLY A 538 8.53 -7.30 -17.10
C GLY A 538 7.55 -6.38 -16.37
N VAL A 539 6.34 -6.26 -16.92
CA VAL A 539 5.21 -5.57 -16.30
C VAL A 539 3.93 -6.34 -16.58
N ALA A 540 3.08 -6.48 -15.56
CA ALA A 540 1.75 -7.07 -15.68
C ALA A 540 0.74 -6.27 -14.84
N VAL A 541 -0.48 -6.13 -15.34
CA VAL A 541 -1.60 -5.53 -14.61
C VAL A 541 -2.54 -6.65 -14.16
N ALA A 542 -2.87 -6.68 -12.88
CA ALA A 542 -3.82 -7.66 -12.35
C ALA A 542 -5.22 -7.44 -12.97
N PRO A 543 -5.86 -8.50 -13.48
CA PRO A 543 -7.14 -8.36 -14.16
C PRO A 543 -8.29 -8.01 -13.22
N ASP A 544 -9.46 -7.71 -13.79
CA ASP A 544 -10.69 -7.59 -12.99
C ASP A 544 -11.04 -8.96 -12.37
N GLY A 545 -11.85 -8.95 -11.31
CA GLY A 545 -12.35 -10.16 -10.67
C GLY A 545 -11.38 -10.88 -9.72
N VAL A 546 -10.13 -10.41 -9.59
CA VAL A 546 -9.16 -10.94 -8.62
C VAL A 546 -8.91 -9.99 -7.45
N THR A 547 -8.34 -10.50 -6.36
CA THR A 547 -8.19 -9.75 -5.09
C THR A 547 -7.29 -8.52 -5.18
N ASN A 548 -6.34 -8.53 -6.11
CA ASN A 548 -5.38 -7.48 -6.42
C ASN A 548 -5.74 -6.71 -7.71
N ALA A 549 -7.00 -6.75 -8.16
CA ALA A 549 -7.43 -6.17 -9.42
C ALA A 549 -6.94 -4.73 -9.63
N GLY A 550 -6.26 -4.50 -10.75
CA GLY A 550 -5.65 -3.22 -11.12
C GLY A 550 -4.23 -2.99 -10.60
N ASP A 551 -3.74 -3.73 -9.61
CA ASP A 551 -2.35 -3.60 -9.16
C ASP A 551 -1.38 -3.92 -10.32
N VAL A 552 -0.34 -3.09 -10.45
CA VAL A 552 0.66 -3.25 -11.50
C VAL A 552 1.96 -3.79 -10.89
N TYR A 553 2.41 -4.95 -11.38
CA TYR A 553 3.61 -5.64 -10.91
C TYR A 553 4.74 -5.43 -11.91
N VAL A 554 5.88 -4.95 -11.43
CA VAL A 554 7.07 -4.64 -12.25
C VAL A 554 8.28 -5.37 -11.70
N THR A 555 8.95 -6.17 -12.52
CA THR A 555 10.17 -6.87 -12.12
C THR A 555 11.38 -5.95 -12.26
N ASP A 556 12.12 -5.75 -11.18
CA ASP A 556 13.33 -4.93 -11.14
C ASP A 556 14.56 -5.85 -11.12
N GLY A 557 15.04 -6.22 -12.32
CA GLY A 557 15.99 -7.33 -12.49
C GLY A 557 17.30 -7.16 -11.72
N LEU A 558 17.90 -5.96 -11.74
CA LEU A 558 19.14 -5.69 -11.02
C LEU A 558 18.92 -5.33 -9.55
N ALA A 559 17.76 -4.76 -9.21
CA ALA A 559 17.39 -4.52 -7.81
C ALA A 559 16.95 -5.80 -7.08
N LYS A 560 16.70 -6.89 -7.82
CA LYS A 560 16.26 -8.19 -7.28
C LYS A 560 14.94 -8.07 -6.50
N SER A 561 14.04 -7.28 -7.05
CA SER A 561 12.76 -6.95 -6.45
C SER A 561 11.61 -6.96 -7.46
N VAL A 562 10.39 -6.90 -6.93
CA VAL A 562 9.18 -6.58 -7.69
C VAL A 562 8.55 -5.34 -7.08
N SER A 563 8.42 -4.27 -7.85
CA SER A 563 7.71 -3.05 -7.47
C SER A 563 6.21 -3.23 -7.73
N VAL A 564 5.37 -2.96 -6.73
CA VAL A 564 3.90 -3.00 -6.84
C VAL A 564 3.37 -1.58 -6.88
N ILE A 565 2.78 -1.18 -8.01
CA ILE A 565 2.29 0.18 -8.27
C ILE A 565 0.77 0.21 -8.09
N ASN A 566 0.29 1.25 -7.42
CA ASN A 566 -1.13 1.54 -7.32
C ASN A 566 -1.54 2.48 -8.47
N PRO A 567 -2.42 2.02 -9.39
CA PRO A 567 -2.84 2.81 -10.56
C PRO A 567 -3.70 4.03 -10.19
N ALA A 568 -4.27 4.09 -8.98
CA ALA A 568 -5.05 5.25 -8.54
C ALA A 568 -4.16 6.46 -8.21
N THR A 569 -2.92 6.21 -7.81
CA THR A 569 -1.99 7.24 -7.34
C THR A 569 -0.74 7.38 -8.19
N ASP A 570 -0.51 6.46 -9.14
CA ASP A 570 0.72 6.36 -9.94
C ASP A 570 1.99 6.36 -9.07
N THR A 571 1.95 5.60 -7.97
CA THR A 571 3.09 5.44 -7.06
C THR A 571 3.32 3.98 -6.70
N VAL A 572 4.58 3.62 -6.49
CA VAL A 572 4.94 2.34 -5.86
C VAL A 572 4.35 2.31 -4.46
N SER A 573 3.46 1.35 -4.21
CA SER A 573 2.83 1.12 -2.91
C SER A 573 3.77 0.36 -1.98
N TYR A 574 4.47 -0.65 -2.51
CA TYR A 574 5.47 -1.43 -1.80
C TYR A 574 6.35 -2.19 -2.79
N THR A 575 7.44 -2.76 -2.26
CA THR A 575 8.42 -3.52 -3.03
C THR A 575 8.61 -4.89 -2.38
N ILE A 576 8.47 -5.95 -3.15
CA ILE A 576 8.70 -7.33 -2.74
C ILE A 576 10.16 -7.66 -3.05
N THR A 577 10.88 -8.27 -2.11
CA THR A 577 12.29 -8.64 -2.26
C THR A 577 12.49 -10.15 -2.12
N GLY A 578 13.67 -10.65 -2.47
CA GLY A 578 14.02 -12.08 -2.35
C GLY A 578 14.19 -12.81 -3.68
N PHE A 579 14.15 -12.08 -4.78
CA PHE A 579 14.32 -12.60 -6.14
C PHE A 579 15.81 -12.71 -6.53
N ASP A 580 16.11 -13.39 -7.63
CA ASP A 580 17.45 -13.43 -8.21
C ASP A 580 17.41 -13.25 -9.73
N GLY A 581 17.42 -11.99 -10.16
CA GLY A 581 17.20 -11.61 -11.56
C GLY A 581 15.75 -11.83 -11.99
N PRO A 582 14.76 -11.20 -11.33
CA PRO A 582 13.38 -11.30 -11.78
C PRO A 582 13.25 -10.70 -13.18
N ASP A 583 12.64 -11.43 -14.11
CA ASP A 583 12.57 -11.04 -15.53
C ASP A 583 11.11 -10.90 -16.00
N GLY A 584 10.40 -12.00 -16.27
CA GLY A 584 8.99 -12.02 -16.63
C GLY A 584 8.06 -12.04 -15.42
N VAL A 585 6.85 -11.49 -15.59
CA VAL A 585 5.78 -11.52 -14.60
C VAL A 585 4.42 -11.74 -15.28
N ALA A 586 3.55 -12.53 -14.66
CA ALA A 586 2.17 -12.72 -15.08
C ALA A 586 1.24 -12.87 -13.86
N VAL A 587 0.01 -12.40 -13.98
CA VAL A 587 -1.02 -12.53 -12.94
C VAL A 587 -2.06 -13.55 -13.40
N ALA A 588 -2.38 -14.53 -12.55
CA ALA A 588 -3.41 -15.51 -12.84
C ALA A 588 -4.81 -14.85 -12.88
N PRO A 589 -5.59 -15.06 -13.94
CA PRO A 589 -6.89 -14.40 -14.11
C PRO A 589 -7.96 -14.95 -13.16
N GLU A 590 -9.12 -14.30 -13.13
CA GLU A 590 -10.31 -14.88 -12.50
C GLU A 590 -10.66 -16.24 -13.14
N GLY A 591 -11.32 -17.12 -12.39
CA GLY A 591 -11.88 -18.36 -12.92
C GLY A 591 -10.93 -19.56 -12.91
N VAL A 592 -9.63 -19.34 -12.68
CA VAL A 592 -8.65 -20.41 -12.48
C VAL A 592 -8.34 -20.63 -10.99
N THR A 593 -7.79 -21.79 -10.64
CA THR A 593 -7.57 -22.18 -9.23
C THR A 593 -6.58 -21.28 -8.49
N SER A 594 -5.66 -20.64 -9.21
CA SER A 594 -4.65 -19.70 -8.71
C SER A 594 -5.05 -18.23 -8.87
N ALA A 595 -6.33 -17.91 -9.08
CA ALA A 595 -6.79 -16.56 -9.37
C ALA A 595 -6.21 -15.49 -8.43
N GLY A 596 -5.53 -14.49 -9.02
CA GLY A 596 -4.84 -13.40 -8.31
C GLY A 596 -3.39 -13.67 -7.95
N GLU A 597 -2.93 -14.92 -7.95
CA GLU A 597 -1.51 -15.23 -7.76
C GLU A 597 -0.65 -14.63 -8.87
N VAL A 598 0.56 -14.19 -8.51
CA VAL A 598 1.51 -13.59 -9.44
C VAL A 598 2.71 -14.50 -9.60
N TYR A 599 3.05 -14.85 -10.84
CA TYR A 599 4.18 -15.71 -11.17
C TYR A 599 5.31 -14.85 -11.72
N VAL A 600 6.50 -14.96 -11.13
CA VAL A 600 7.68 -14.18 -11.49
C VAL A 600 8.83 -15.14 -11.82
N THR A 601 9.43 -15.01 -13.00
CA THR A 601 10.59 -15.84 -13.36
C THR A 601 11.87 -15.26 -12.75
N ASP A 602 12.65 -16.11 -12.10
CA ASP A 602 13.94 -15.75 -11.52
C ASP A 602 15.09 -16.34 -12.37
N PHE A 603 15.67 -15.49 -13.22
CA PHE A 603 16.60 -15.91 -14.27
C PHE A 603 17.84 -16.66 -13.74
N PHE A 604 18.47 -16.14 -12.67
CA PHE A 604 19.77 -16.67 -12.23
C PHE A 604 19.66 -17.92 -11.35
N ASN A 605 18.53 -18.14 -10.70
CA ASN A 605 18.33 -19.28 -9.80
C ASN A 605 17.52 -20.44 -10.46
N ASN A 606 17.06 -20.25 -11.71
CA ASN A 606 16.27 -21.22 -12.48
C ASN A 606 14.95 -21.60 -11.79
N THR A 607 14.23 -20.60 -11.28
CA THR A 607 12.95 -20.82 -10.60
C THR A 607 11.86 -19.84 -11.07
N VAL A 608 10.64 -20.13 -10.65
CA VAL A 608 9.51 -19.21 -10.67
C VAL A 608 9.07 -18.97 -9.23
N SER A 609 9.09 -17.72 -8.80
CA SER A 609 8.51 -17.30 -7.53
C SER A 609 7.01 -17.06 -7.69
N VAL A 610 6.20 -17.63 -6.79
CA VAL A 610 4.75 -17.42 -6.71
C VAL A 610 4.47 -16.43 -5.61
N LEU A 611 3.79 -15.34 -5.95
CA LEU A 611 3.37 -14.31 -5.01
C LEU A 611 1.89 -14.45 -4.72
N GLY A 612 1.56 -14.36 -3.45
CA GLY A 612 0.18 -14.40 -2.99
C GLY A 612 0.04 -13.73 -1.63
N LEU A 613 -1.21 -13.57 -1.20
CA LEU A 613 -1.49 -13.20 0.17
C LEU A 613 -1.19 -14.39 1.10
N PRO A 614 -0.60 -14.16 2.28
CA PRO A 614 -0.32 -15.24 3.22
C PRO A 614 -1.60 -16.03 3.55
N PRO A 615 -1.55 -17.37 3.58
CA PRO A 615 -2.71 -18.17 3.95
C PRO A 615 -3.18 -17.82 5.35
N SER A 616 -4.50 -17.71 5.52
CA SER A 616 -5.10 -17.49 6.84
C SER A 616 -4.69 -18.64 7.77
N PRO A 617 -4.08 -18.40 8.95
CA PRO A 617 -3.72 -19.48 9.84
C PRO A 617 -4.99 -20.23 10.25
N SER A 618 -4.99 -21.54 10.01
CA SER A 618 -6.07 -22.40 10.41
C SER A 618 -6.04 -22.61 11.93
N GLY A 619 -7.03 -22.03 12.61
CA GLY A 619 -7.49 -22.44 13.95
C GLY A 619 -6.66 -21.94 15.13
#